data_AF-A0A7S1NIA5-F1
#
_entry.id   AF-A0A7S1NIA5-F1
#
_cell.length_a   1.000
_cell.length_b   1.000
_cell.length_c   1.000
_cell.angle_alpha   90.00
_cell.angle_beta   90.00
_cell.angle_gamma   90.00
#
_symmetry.space_group_name_H-M   'P 1'
#
loop_
_entity.id
_entity.type
_entity.pdbx_description
1 polymer ?
#
loop_
_entity_poly.entity_id
_entity_poly.type
_entity_poly.pdbx_seq_one_letter_code
_entity_poly.pdbx_strand_id
1 'polypeptide(L)'
;QFRTRLFTQPSISSSGYSDGNRPSTATHSSDVRYTGVILAQQSTTLLLECFTNRIPSSWSLLADHMTICMGPLYPPFDKCVTIGQHIVLRVTHFGMNKSAAAVKVTGCLSTNANPHVTLAVAPDCQAIASNTITTWEELEEPIELLEGTIDEVRTKPLNLKAATMNRNPNYQSGLVRTGPSISSLPFALGKAS
;
A
#
# COMPACT_ATOMS: atom_id res chain seq x y z
N GLN A 1 33.11 28.33 32.49
CA GLN A 1 32.64 29.36 31.55
C GLN A 1 32.69 28.78 30.14
N PHE A 2 31.58 28.20 29.67
CA PHE A 2 31.50 27.58 28.35
C PHE A 2 30.88 28.59 27.37
N ARG A 3 31.65 29.00 26.36
CA ARG A 3 31.22 29.93 25.31
C ARG A 3 30.41 29.16 24.26
N THR A 4 29.11 29.39 24.25
CA THR A 4 28.18 29.01 23.18
C THR A 4 28.55 29.77 21.90
N ARG A 5 28.91 29.06 20.82
CA ARG A 5 29.05 29.65 19.49
C ARG A 5 27.66 29.68 18.82
N LEU A 6 27.12 30.88 18.69
CA LEU A 6 25.97 31.17 17.83
C LEU A 6 26.39 30.97 16.36
N PHE A 7 25.76 30.00 15.68
CA PHE A 7 25.84 29.87 14.23
C PHE A 7 24.81 30.81 13.61
N THR A 8 25.29 31.92 13.05
CA THR A 8 24.51 32.82 12.20
C THR A 8 24.33 32.17 10.84
N GLN A 9 23.09 31.97 10.39
CA GLN A 9 22.81 31.61 9.00
C GLN A 9 22.84 32.85 8.11
N PRO A 10 23.47 32.82 6.92
CA PRO A 10 23.29 33.88 5.94
C PRO A 10 21.95 33.70 5.21
N SER A 11 21.12 34.75 5.27
CA SER A 11 19.93 34.92 4.46
C SER A 11 20.32 35.07 2.98
N ILE A 12 19.99 34.07 2.15
CA ILE A 12 20.15 34.16 0.70
C ILE A 12 18.88 34.77 0.11
N SER A 13 19.06 35.94 -0.48
CA SER A 13 18.12 36.69 -1.30
C SER A 13 17.72 35.89 -2.54
N SER A 14 16.41 35.71 -2.74
CA SER A 14 15.84 35.13 -3.95
C SER A 14 15.81 36.15 -5.10
N SER A 15 16.82 36.10 -5.98
CA SER A 15 16.75 36.68 -7.33
C SER A 15 16.78 35.54 -8.35
N GLY A 16 15.85 35.60 -9.30
CA GLY A 16 15.55 34.51 -10.23
C GLY A 16 16.71 34.03 -11.09
N TYR A 17 16.66 32.74 -11.39
CA TYR A 17 17.35 32.14 -12.54
C TYR A 17 16.46 31.05 -13.12
N SER A 18 15.98 31.30 -14.34
CA SER A 18 15.37 30.32 -15.21
C SER A 18 16.48 29.55 -15.91
N ASP A 19 16.77 28.33 -15.46
CA ASP A 19 17.57 27.38 -16.24
C ASP A 19 16.71 26.18 -16.62
N GLY A 20 16.39 26.15 -17.91
CA GLY A 20 15.94 24.95 -18.58
C GLY A 20 17.09 23.94 -18.68
N ASN A 21 16.69 22.70 -18.92
CA ASN A 21 17.54 21.59 -19.34
C ASN A 21 18.34 20.89 -18.24
N ARG A 22 17.63 20.15 -17.38
CA ARG A 22 18.17 18.95 -16.72
C ARG A 22 17.62 17.72 -17.45
N PRO A 23 18.45 16.80 -17.96
CA PRO A 23 17.92 15.55 -18.50
C PRO A 23 17.39 14.71 -17.32
N SER A 24 16.08 14.73 -17.11
CA SER A 24 15.38 13.78 -16.27
C SER A 24 15.25 12.46 -17.03
N THR A 25 16.23 11.57 -16.90
CA THR A 25 16.14 10.20 -17.44
C THR A 25 16.28 9.18 -16.31
N ALA A 26 15.52 9.39 -15.23
CA ALA A 26 14.93 8.24 -14.56
C ALA A 26 13.55 8.06 -15.19
N THR A 27 13.46 7.17 -16.19
CA THR A 27 12.17 6.66 -16.64
C THR A 27 11.55 5.94 -15.46
N HIS A 28 10.72 6.65 -14.69
CA HIS A 28 9.86 6.03 -13.69
C HIS A 28 8.92 5.11 -14.45
N SER A 29 9.25 3.82 -14.41
CA SER A 29 8.46 2.77 -15.02
C SER A 29 7.12 2.73 -14.28
N SER A 30 6.05 3.14 -14.94
CA SER A 30 4.69 3.28 -14.37
C SER A 30 4.06 1.94 -13.96
N ASP A 31 4.77 0.84 -14.16
CA ASP A 31 4.38 -0.52 -13.80
C ASP A 31 4.87 -0.92 -12.39
N VAL A 32 5.88 -0.28 -11.81
CA VAL A 32 6.36 -0.60 -10.46
C VAL A 32 5.35 -0.12 -9.42
N ARG A 33 4.81 -1.05 -8.64
CA ARG A 33 3.82 -0.79 -7.58
C ARG A 33 4.48 -0.28 -6.32
N TYR A 34 5.54 -0.95 -5.88
CA TYR A 34 6.32 -0.59 -4.71
C TYR A 34 7.72 -1.19 -4.77
N THR A 35 8.64 -0.59 -4.03
CA THR A 35 9.94 -1.16 -3.70
C THR A 35 9.89 -1.62 -2.25
N GLY A 36 10.38 -2.83 -1.99
CA GLY A 36 10.36 -3.41 -0.65
C GLY A 36 11.49 -4.40 -0.41
N VAL A 37 11.70 -4.74 0.86
CA VAL A 37 12.49 -5.91 1.25
C VAL A 37 11.57 -7.11 1.16
N ILE A 38 11.78 -7.96 0.16
CA ILE A 38 11.05 -9.21 -0.04
C ILE A 38 11.67 -10.27 0.86
N LEU A 39 10.90 -10.81 1.79
CA LEU A 39 11.41 -11.76 2.77
C LEU A 39 11.73 -13.11 2.13
N ALA A 40 12.78 -13.75 2.61
CA ALA A 40 13.05 -15.14 2.30
C ALA A 40 11.94 -16.04 2.88
N GLN A 41 11.65 -17.16 2.22
CA GLN A 41 10.60 -18.09 2.65
C GLN A 41 10.76 -18.55 4.11
N GLN A 42 12.01 -18.71 4.58
CA GLN A 42 12.31 -19.09 5.96
C GLN A 42 11.90 -17.98 6.94
N SER A 43 12.21 -16.72 6.62
CA SER A 43 11.80 -15.54 7.40
C SER A 43 10.29 -15.40 7.48
N THR A 44 9.58 -15.61 6.36
CA THR A 44 8.10 -15.61 6.34
C THR A 44 7.54 -16.72 7.22
N THR A 45 8.08 -17.93 7.13
CA THR A 45 7.63 -19.08 7.93
C THR A 45 7.83 -18.82 9.41
N LEU A 46 9.02 -18.35 9.80
CA LEU A 46 9.34 -17.97 11.18
C LEU A 46 8.35 -16.95 11.75
N LEU A 47 8.07 -15.88 10.99
CA LEU A 47 7.09 -14.88 11.41
C LEU A 47 5.70 -15.49 11.65
N LEU A 48 5.23 -16.33 10.73
CA LEU A 48 3.91 -16.94 10.87
C LEU A 48 3.87 -17.92 12.05
N GLU A 49 4.91 -18.72 12.26
CA GLU A 49 4.99 -19.63 13.41
C GLU A 49 4.96 -18.87 14.75
N CYS A 50 5.69 -17.75 14.84
CA CYS A 50 5.74 -16.94 16.07
C CYS A 50 4.41 -16.23 16.38
N PHE A 51 3.71 -15.72 15.36
CA PHE A 51 2.61 -14.78 15.58
C PHE A 51 1.21 -15.31 15.25
N THR A 52 1.07 -16.44 14.55
CA THR A 52 -0.27 -16.93 14.15
C THR A 52 -1.19 -17.17 15.35
N ASN A 53 -0.66 -17.62 16.48
CA ASN A 53 -1.45 -17.83 17.71
C ASN A 53 -2.01 -16.52 18.32
N ARG A 54 -1.51 -15.36 17.89
CA ARG A 54 -1.96 -14.04 18.32
C ARG A 54 -2.92 -13.39 17.32
N ILE A 55 -3.12 -14.01 16.16
CA ILE A 55 -3.91 -13.47 15.04
C ILE A 55 -5.21 -14.28 14.93
N PRO A 56 -6.37 -13.64 14.71
CA PRO A 56 -7.61 -14.38 14.47
C PRO A 56 -7.49 -15.32 13.27
N SER A 57 -7.91 -16.58 13.44
CA SER A 57 -7.81 -17.60 12.38
C SER A 57 -8.64 -17.30 11.12
N SER A 58 -9.58 -16.36 11.20
CA SER A 58 -10.37 -15.89 10.06
C SER A 58 -9.65 -14.86 9.18
N TRP A 59 -8.45 -14.42 9.57
CA TRP A 59 -7.69 -13.42 8.84
C TRP A 59 -6.78 -14.06 7.79
N SER A 60 -6.54 -13.32 6.71
CA SER A 60 -5.65 -13.76 5.63
C SER A 60 -4.19 -13.45 6.00
N LEU A 61 -3.34 -14.47 6.03
CA LEU A 61 -1.91 -14.36 6.31
C LEU A 61 -1.14 -13.85 5.07
N LEU A 62 -0.14 -13.00 5.29
CA LEU A 62 0.70 -12.39 4.24
C LEU A 62 2.18 -12.60 4.56
N ALA A 63 2.76 -11.81 5.49
CA ALA A 63 4.15 -11.92 5.96
C ALA A 63 5.22 -11.98 4.83
N ASP A 64 4.96 -11.37 3.68
CA ASP A 64 5.81 -11.51 2.49
C ASP A 64 6.94 -10.48 2.40
N HIS A 65 6.73 -9.25 2.89
CA HIS A 65 7.65 -8.13 2.64
C HIS A 65 7.52 -6.98 3.65
N MET A 66 8.57 -6.17 3.72
CA MET A 66 8.54 -4.81 4.28
C MET A 66 8.54 -3.80 3.12
N THR A 67 7.62 -2.84 3.11
CA THR A 67 7.63 -1.77 2.09
C THR A 67 8.70 -0.71 2.41
N ILE A 68 9.55 -0.38 1.43
CA ILE A 68 10.49 0.75 1.50
C ILE A 68 9.79 2.00 1.01
N CYS A 69 9.22 1.97 -0.20
CA CYS A 69 8.47 3.09 -0.77
C CYS A 69 7.45 2.61 -1.80
N MET A 70 6.44 3.45 -2.06
CA MET A 70 5.52 3.23 -3.17
C MET A 70 6.18 3.62 -4.49
N GLY A 71 5.97 2.81 -5.53
CA GLY A 71 6.66 2.96 -6.81
C GLY A 71 8.14 2.53 -6.79
N PRO A 72 8.90 2.89 -7.83
CA PRO A 72 10.33 2.60 -7.93
C PRO A 72 11.16 3.41 -6.92
N LEU A 73 12.40 3.01 -6.70
CA LEU A 73 13.33 3.79 -5.88
C LEU A 73 13.52 5.20 -6.45
N TYR A 74 13.61 6.18 -5.56
CA TYR A 74 13.78 7.58 -5.92
C TYR A 74 14.71 8.30 -4.94
N PRO A 75 15.31 9.43 -5.32
CA PRO A 75 16.17 10.20 -4.43
C PRO A 75 15.49 10.64 -3.12
N PRO A 76 16.16 10.52 -1.95
CA PRO A 76 17.54 10.08 -1.78
C PRO A 76 17.72 8.56 -1.56
N PHE A 77 16.64 7.77 -1.55
CA PHE A 77 16.69 6.35 -1.23
C PHE A 77 17.51 5.54 -2.24
N ASP A 78 17.45 5.91 -3.52
CA ASP A 78 18.25 5.33 -4.60
C ASP A 78 19.78 5.40 -4.39
N LYS A 79 20.26 6.23 -3.45
CA LYS A 79 21.67 6.31 -3.04
C LYS A 79 22.02 5.44 -1.84
N CYS A 80 21.02 5.08 -1.04
CA CYS A 80 21.21 4.38 0.23
C CYS A 80 20.85 2.89 0.14
N VAL A 81 20.00 2.52 -0.81
CA VAL A 81 19.56 1.15 -1.03
C VAL A 81 19.74 0.77 -2.50
N THR A 82 20.13 -0.47 -2.75
CA THR A 82 20.35 -1.00 -4.10
C THR A 82 19.40 -2.19 -4.35
N ILE A 83 18.77 -2.24 -5.52
CA ILE A 83 17.97 -3.41 -5.93
C ILE A 83 18.86 -4.66 -5.97
N GLY A 84 18.35 -5.79 -5.48
CA GLY A 84 19.10 -7.03 -5.33
C GLY A 84 19.98 -7.09 -4.08
N GLN A 85 20.05 -6.02 -3.29
CA GLN A 85 20.80 -6.03 -2.03
C GLN A 85 20.14 -6.96 -1.01
N HIS A 86 20.95 -7.82 -0.39
CA HIS A 86 20.55 -8.62 0.75
C HIS A 86 20.44 -7.75 2.01
N ILE A 87 19.33 -7.90 2.74
CA ILE A 87 19.00 -7.13 3.94
C ILE A 87 18.61 -8.09 5.06
N VAL A 88 19.04 -7.75 6.27
CA VAL A 88 18.65 -8.44 7.49
C VAL A 88 17.82 -7.46 8.31
N LEU A 89 16.59 -7.84 8.63
CA LEU A 89 15.68 -7.07 9.46
C LEU A 89 15.58 -7.66 10.87
N ARG A 90 15.41 -6.79 11.86
CA ARG A 90 15.17 -7.16 13.26
C ARG A 90 13.74 -6.82 13.65
N VAL A 91 13.03 -7.77 14.23
CA VAL A 91 11.65 -7.56 14.73
C VAL A 91 11.70 -7.04 16.15
N THR A 92 11.02 -5.92 16.41
CA THR A 92 11.09 -5.25 17.73
C THR A 92 9.75 -5.20 18.45
N HIS A 93 8.65 -5.05 17.71
CA HIS A 93 7.32 -4.91 18.31
C HIS A 93 6.28 -5.66 17.49
N PHE A 94 5.24 -6.14 18.16
CA PHE A 94 4.00 -6.60 17.55
C PHE A 94 2.94 -5.50 17.65
N GLY A 95 2.11 -5.37 16.62
CA GLY A 95 1.00 -4.43 16.61
C GLY A 95 -0.21 -5.00 15.90
N MET A 96 -1.40 -4.70 16.40
CA MET A 96 -2.66 -5.16 15.82
C MET A 96 -3.77 -4.16 16.10
N ASN A 97 -4.65 -3.97 15.12
CA ASN A 97 -5.91 -3.25 15.29
C ASN A 97 -7.08 -4.11 14.79
N LYS A 98 -8.23 -3.51 14.46
CA LYS A 98 -9.40 -4.28 13.97
C LYS A 98 -9.25 -4.77 12.52
N SER A 99 -8.27 -4.27 11.78
CA SER A 99 -8.14 -4.45 10.33
C SER A 99 -6.87 -5.18 9.91
N ALA A 100 -5.79 -5.08 10.69
CA ALA A 100 -4.51 -5.67 10.35
C ALA A 100 -3.65 -5.98 11.58
N ALA A 101 -2.76 -6.95 11.41
CA ALA A 101 -1.70 -7.33 12.34
C ALA A 101 -0.36 -7.20 11.62
N ALA A 102 0.64 -6.65 12.30
CA ALA A 102 1.94 -6.36 11.74
C ALA A 102 3.02 -6.40 12.81
N VAL A 103 4.28 -6.48 12.37
CA VAL A 103 5.43 -6.35 13.24
C VAL A 103 6.32 -5.21 12.81
N LYS A 104 6.77 -4.39 13.76
CA LYS A 104 7.76 -3.33 13.51
C LYS A 104 9.12 -3.94 13.31
N VAL A 105 9.83 -3.45 12.31
CA VAL A 105 11.16 -3.91 11.95
C VAL A 105 12.16 -2.76 11.87
N THR A 106 13.42 -3.07 12.12
CA THR A 106 14.56 -2.19 11.88
C THR A 106 15.57 -2.89 10.97
N GLY A 107 16.53 -2.13 10.40
CA GLY A 107 17.59 -2.68 9.53
C GLY A 107 17.53 -2.22 8.07
N CYS A 108 16.45 -1.54 7.67
CA CYS A 108 16.34 -0.92 6.35
C CYS A 108 15.56 0.41 6.44
N LEU A 109 15.91 1.36 5.57
CA LEU A 109 15.19 2.62 5.46
C LEU A 109 13.81 2.39 4.81
N SER A 110 12.83 3.18 5.21
CA SER A 110 11.48 3.17 4.62
C SER A 110 10.88 4.58 4.69
N THR A 111 9.99 4.88 3.76
CA THR A 111 9.15 6.09 3.78
C THR A 111 8.04 5.99 4.82
N ASN A 112 7.72 4.78 5.29
CA ASN A 112 6.72 4.58 6.31
C ASN A 112 7.27 5.03 7.66
N ALA A 113 6.50 5.83 8.41
CA ALA A 113 6.89 6.32 9.73
C ALA A 113 7.20 5.18 10.72
N ASN A 114 6.50 4.05 10.57
CA ASN A 114 6.79 2.80 11.26
C ASN A 114 7.14 1.76 10.19
N PRO A 115 8.42 1.44 9.93
CA PRO A 115 8.78 0.33 9.07
C PRO A 115 8.25 -0.98 9.67
N HIS A 116 7.48 -1.75 8.90
CA HIS A 116 6.82 -2.95 9.40
C HIS A 116 6.61 -3.99 8.29
N VAL A 117 6.40 -5.22 8.71
CA VAL A 117 5.92 -6.33 7.88
C VAL A 117 4.46 -6.59 8.26
N THR A 118 3.56 -6.59 7.28
CA THR A 118 2.16 -6.96 7.52
C THR A 118 2.06 -8.47 7.64
N LEU A 119 1.60 -8.96 8.80
CA LEU A 119 1.45 -10.39 9.07
C LEU A 119 0.12 -10.92 8.56
N ALA A 120 -0.97 -10.18 8.80
CA ALA A 120 -2.31 -10.61 8.42
C ALA A 120 -3.28 -9.44 8.30
N VAL A 121 -4.38 -9.66 7.58
CA VAL A 121 -5.47 -8.70 7.39
C VAL A 121 -6.83 -9.32 7.69
N ALA A 122 -7.71 -8.53 8.29
CA ALA A 122 -9.09 -8.90 8.51
C ALA A 122 -9.84 -9.10 7.18
N PRO A 123 -10.99 -9.81 7.18
CA PRO A 123 -11.86 -9.90 6.02
C PRO A 123 -12.15 -8.51 5.42
N ASP A 124 -12.13 -8.43 4.10
CA ASP A 124 -12.38 -7.21 3.30
C ASP A 124 -11.42 -6.04 3.57
N CYS A 125 -10.38 -6.23 4.38
CA CYS A 125 -9.33 -5.24 4.63
C CYS A 125 -8.13 -5.48 3.71
N GLN A 126 -7.33 -4.43 3.51
CA GLN A 126 -6.10 -4.48 2.71
C GLN A 126 -4.88 -4.22 3.59
N ALA A 127 -3.72 -4.70 3.14
CA ALA A 127 -2.46 -4.55 3.87
C ALA A 127 -2.15 -3.08 4.22
N ILE A 128 -2.56 -2.11 3.39
CA ILE A 128 -2.40 -0.67 3.69
C ILE A 128 -2.99 -0.24 5.04
N ALA A 129 -3.95 -0.99 5.58
CA ALA A 129 -4.55 -0.73 6.90
C ALA A 129 -3.54 -0.90 8.06
N SER A 130 -2.45 -1.67 7.88
CA SER A 130 -1.40 -1.82 8.90
C SER A 130 -0.71 -0.49 9.24
N ASN A 131 -0.69 0.47 8.31
CA ASN A 131 -0.16 1.82 8.54
C ASN A 131 -0.88 2.59 9.66
N THR A 132 -2.11 2.18 9.99
CA THR A 132 -2.97 2.82 11.00
C THR A 132 -2.83 2.22 12.40
N ILE A 133 -1.95 1.22 12.59
CA ILE A 133 -1.69 0.64 13.90
C ILE A 133 -0.94 1.66 14.77
N THR A 134 -1.57 2.04 15.89
CA THR A 134 -1.03 3.02 16.85
C THR A 134 -0.46 2.37 18.10
N THR A 135 -0.99 1.22 18.51
CA THR A 135 -0.53 0.47 19.68
C THR A 135 0.44 -0.62 19.26
N TRP A 136 1.65 -0.56 19.80
CA TRP A 136 2.74 -1.49 19.51
C TRP A 136 3.28 -2.04 20.83
N GLU A 137 3.22 -3.34 20.98
CA GLU A 137 3.74 -4.10 22.12
C GLU A 137 5.18 -4.50 21.81
N GLU A 138 6.11 -4.10 22.67
CA GLU A 138 7.51 -4.53 22.58
C GLU A 138 7.62 -6.03 22.84
N LEU A 139 8.45 -6.71 22.04
CA LEU A 139 8.70 -8.14 22.24
C LEU A 139 9.69 -8.34 23.37
N GLU A 140 9.42 -9.30 24.26
CA GLU A 140 10.35 -9.67 25.34
C GLU A 140 11.70 -10.14 24.78
N GLU A 141 11.65 -10.93 23.71
CA GLU A 141 12.81 -11.35 22.93
C GLU A 141 12.63 -10.89 21.47
N PRO A 142 13.46 -9.97 20.98
CA PRO A 142 13.47 -9.59 19.57
C PRO A 142 13.73 -10.81 18.67
N ILE A 143 12.97 -10.93 17.58
CA ILE A 143 13.27 -11.93 16.56
C ILE A 143 14.37 -11.36 15.68
N GLU A 144 15.55 -11.95 15.84
CA GLU A 144 16.73 -11.60 15.10
C GLU A 144 16.74 -12.30 13.73
N LEU A 145 17.21 -11.56 12.72
CA LEU A 145 17.61 -12.11 11.42
C LEU A 145 16.47 -12.52 10.46
N LEU A 146 15.52 -11.62 10.19
CA LEU A 146 14.67 -11.79 9.02
C LEU A 146 15.45 -11.41 7.75
N GLU A 147 15.87 -12.41 7.00
CA GLU A 147 16.54 -12.24 5.72
C GLU A 147 15.55 -11.86 4.61
N GLY A 148 15.99 -10.97 3.73
CA GLY A 148 15.25 -10.57 2.54
C GLY A 148 16.13 -9.89 1.50
N THR A 149 15.56 -9.63 0.33
CA THR A 149 16.23 -8.95 -0.79
C THR A 149 15.42 -7.73 -1.21
N ILE A 150 16.09 -6.60 -1.48
CA ILE A 150 15.42 -5.41 -2.00
C ILE A 150 14.99 -5.67 -3.44
N ASP A 151 13.71 -5.50 -3.74
CA ASP A 151 13.18 -5.66 -5.10
C ASP A 151 12.03 -4.69 -5.41
N GLU A 152 11.79 -4.46 -6.71
CA GLU A 152 10.70 -3.68 -7.25
C GLU A 152 9.55 -4.59 -7.69
N VAL A 153 8.43 -4.53 -6.97
CA VAL A 153 7.25 -5.34 -7.30
C VAL A 153 6.41 -4.62 -8.34
N ARG A 154 6.25 -5.25 -9.50
CA ARG A 154 5.51 -4.71 -10.65
C ARG A 154 4.04 -5.14 -10.63
N THR A 155 3.17 -4.28 -11.13
CA THR A 155 1.78 -4.64 -11.44
C THR A 155 1.77 -5.64 -12.59
N LYS A 156 0.97 -6.71 -12.48
CA LYS A 156 0.73 -7.58 -13.64
C LYS A 156 0.09 -6.72 -14.75
N PRO A 157 0.55 -6.83 -16.01
CA PRO A 157 -0.07 -6.10 -17.09
C PRO A 157 -1.56 -6.45 -17.14
N LEU A 158 -2.41 -5.43 -17.15
CA LEU A 158 -3.85 -5.61 -17.40
C LEU A 158 -3.98 -6.32 -18.75
N ASN A 159 -4.54 -7.53 -18.73
CA ASN A 159 -4.86 -8.22 -19.97
C ASN A 159 -6.08 -7.53 -20.61
N LEU A 160 -5.85 -6.42 -21.32
CA LEU A 160 -6.87 -5.59 -21.96
C LEU A 160 -7.70 -6.33 -23.03
N LYS A 161 -7.39 -7.59 -23.35
CA LYS A 161 -8.17 -8.40 -24.30
C LYS A 161 -9.52 -8.90 -23.77
N ALA A 162 -9.80 -8.80 -22.47
CA ALA A 162 -11.07 -9.27 -21.90
C ALA A 162 -12.18 -8.19 -21.82
N ALA A 163 -11.89 -6.92 -22.12
CA ALA A 163 -12.82 -5.81 -21.89
C ALA A 163 -13.57 -5.28 -23.13
N THR A 164 -13.45 -5.92 -24.32
CA THR A 164 -14.09 -5.43 -25.55
C THR A 164 -15.19 -6.33 -26.13
N MET A 165 -15.58 -7.42 -25.47
CA MET A 165 -16.75 -8.22 -25.90
C MET A 165 -17.82 -8.33 -24.81
N ASN A 166 -18.42 -7.21 -24.45
CA ASN A 166 -19.82 -7.21 -23.99
C ASN A 166 -20.52 -5.89 -24.34
N ARG A 167 -20.63 -5.60 -25.64
CA ARG A 167 -21.71 -4.73 -26.14
C ARG A 167 -22.86 -5.63 -26.55
N ASN A 168 -23.78 -5.82 -25.61
CA ASN A 168 -25.11 -6.36 -25.89
C ASN A 168 -25.79 -5.48 -26.95
N PRO A 169 -26.19 -5.99 -28.14
CA PRO A 169 -26.75 -5.17 -29.21
C PRO A 169 -28.20 -4.70 -28.97
N ASN A 170 -28.82 -5.00 -27.82
CA ASN A 170 -30.24 -4.71 -27.56
C ASN A 170 -30.50 -3.48 -26.70
N TYR A 171 -29.86 -2.35 -27.00
CA TYR A 171 -30.32 -1.05 -26.49
C TYR A 171 -30.62 -0.10 -27.65
N GLN A 172 -31.80 -0.28 -28.25
CA GLN A 172 -32.36 0.73 -29.13
C GLN A 172 -32.84 1.93 -28.32
N SER A 173 -32.32 3.10 -28.70
CA SER A 173 -32.73 4.43 -28.28
C SER A 173 -34.20 4.70 -28.57
N GLY A 174 -34.98 5.01 -27.53
CA GLY A 174 -36.36 5.50 -27.63
C GLY A 174 -36.46 6.96 -27.18
N LEU A 175 -36.91 7.81 -28.10
CA LEU A 175 -37.04 9.27 -27.97
C LEU A 175 -37.99 9.73 -26.85
N VAL A 176 -37.67 10.91 -26.31
CA VAL A 176 -38.56 11.80 -25.55
C VAL A 176 -39.61 12.42 -26.49
N ARG A 177 -40.90 12.39 -26.10
CA ARG A 177 -41.87 13.48 -26.38
C ARG A 177 -43.19 13.36 -25.58
N THR A 178 -43.42 14.36 -24.73
CA THR A 178 -44.66 15.12 -24.42
C THR A 178 -46.02 14.40 -24.29
N GLY A 179 -46.71 14.59 -23.14
CA GLY A 179 -48.17 14.34 -22.96
C GLY A 179 -49.06 15.38 -23.69
N PRO A 180 -50.34 15.62 -23.32
CA PRO A 180 -51.17 15.04 -22.24
C PRO A 180 -52.56 14.51 -22.71
N SER A 181 -53.36 13.90 -21.82
CA SER A 181 -54.81 14.19 -21.59
C SER A 181 -55.62 13.01 -21.00
N ILE A 182 -56.28 13.37 -19.90
CA ILE A 182 -57.45 12.85 -19.16
C ILE A 182 -58.58 12.11 -19.91
N SER A 183 -59.37 11.37 -19.11
CA SER A 183 -60.62 10.59 -19.34
C SER A 183 -60.37 9.09 -19.60
N SER A 184 -61.05 8.10 -18.99
CA SER A 184 -62.30 8.01 -18.23
C SER A 184 -62.37 6.64 -17.52
N LEU A 185 -62.97 6.58 -16.32
CA LEU A 185 -63.41 5.33 -15.65
C LEU A 185 -64.66 4.75 -16.38
N PRO A 186 -64.93 3.43 -16.31
CA PRO A 186 -65.76 2.91 -15.20
C PRO A 186 -65.43 1.49 -14.69
N PHE A 187 -65.61 1.33 -13.36
CA PHE A 187 -66.44 0.33 -12.65
C PHE A 187 -66.59 -1.12 -13.19
N ALA A 188 -66.12 -2.11 -12.40
CA ALA A 188 -66.78 -3.40 -12.08
C ALA A 188 -65.84 -4.22 -11.15
N LEU A 189 -66.08 -4.35 -9.84
CA LEU A 189 -66.93 -5.28 -9.08
C LEU A 189 -66.58 -6.80 -9.18
N GLY A 190 -66.27 -7.39 -8.02
CA GLY A 190 -66.45 -8.81 -7.69
C GLY A 190 -65.23 -9.72 -7.93
N LYS A 191 -64.88 -10.68 -7.07
CA LYS A 191 -65.37 -11.14 -5.77
C LYS A 191 -64.30 -12.10 -5.22
N ALA A 192 -64.18 -12.14 -3.90
CA ALA A 192 -63.37 -13.10 -3.17
C ALA A 192 -63.91 -14.53 -3.28
N SER A 193 -63.01 -15.50 -3.16
CA SER A 193 -63.19 -16.76 -2.41
C SER A 193 -61.82 -17.18 -1.88
#